data_AF-A0A7G1KW45-F1
#
_entry.id   AF-A0A7G1KW45-F1
#
_cell.length_a   1.000
_cell.length_b   1.000
_cell.length_c   1.000
_cell.angle_alpha   90.00
_cell.angle_beta   90.00
_cell.angle_gamma   90.00
#
_symmetry.space_group_name_H-M   'P 1'
#
loop_
_entity.id
_entity.type
_entity.pdbx_description
1 polymer ?
#
loop_
_entity_poly.entity_id
_entity_poly.type
_entity_poly.pdbx_seq_one_letter_code
_entity_poly.pdbx_strand_id
1 'polypeptide(L)' 'MQLTSLHLPVAGLLRCGVDPGVLTAEQAHAAMQLHIDCTVDTCRVRRRARTVLVEQGRCVLDERAMP' A
#
# COMPACT_ATOMS: atom_id res chain seq x y z
N MET A 1 -5.28 16.90 7.19
CA MET A 1 -5.73 15.62 6.60
C MET A 1 -6.26 14.74 7.71
N GLN A 2 -7.59 14.70 7.89
CA GLN A 2 -8.24 13.93 8.95
C GLN A 2 -8.31 12.44 8.55
N LEU A 3 -7.64 11.58 9.32
CA LEU A 3 -7.64 10.12 9.15
C LEU A 3 -8.85 9.42 9.81
N THR A 4 -9.93 10.16 10.08
CA THR A 4 -10.99 9.75 11.03
C THR A 4 -12.15 8.95 10.44
N SER A 5 -12.09 8.54 9.16
CA SER A 5 -13.20 7.81 8.51
C SER A 5 -12.90 6.33 8.18
N LEU A 6 -11.86 5.73 8.75
CA LEU A 6 -11.48 4.34 8.48
C LEU A 6 -11.63 3.45 9.73
N HIS A 7 -12.87 3.11 10.08
CA HIS A 7 -13.09 1.98 10.99
C HIS A 7 -12.84 0.67 10.22
N LEU A 8 -11.72 0.01 10.55
CA LEU A 8 -11.43 -1.43 10.46
C LEU A 8 -10.42 -2.04 9.44
N PRO A 9 -9.55 -1.31 8.71
CA PRO A 9 -8.33 -1.93 8.14
C PRO A 9 -7.01 -1.32 8.64
N VAL A 10 -7.04 -0.38 9.60
CA VAL A 10 -5.84 0.33 10.08
C VAL A 10 -4.80 -0.62 10.70
N ALA A 11 -5.22 -1.67 11.42
CA ALA A 11 -4.28 -2.53 12.13
C ALA A 11 -3.29 -3.27 11.19
N GLY A 12 -3.77 -3.75 10.03
CA GLY A 12 -2.93 -4.41 9.03
C GLY A 12 -1.97 -3.46 8.35
N LEU A 13 -2.36 -2.19 8.19
CA LEU A 13 -1.53 -1.16 7.57
C LEU A 13 -0.35 -0.71 8.42
N LEU A 14 -0.34 -0.92 9.74
CA LEU A 14 0.71 -0.41 10.62
C LEU A 14 1.87 -1.38 10.83
N ARG A 15 1.75 -2.64 10.41
CA ARG A 15 2.78 -3.66 10.64
C ARG A 15 3.41 -4.09 9.34
N CYS A 16 4.68 -3.72 9.17
CA CYS A 16 5.51 -4.24 8.08
C CYS A 16 5.53 -5.77 8.13
N GLY A 17 5.35 -6.42 6.98
CA GLY A 17 5.39 -7.88 6.85
C GLY A 17 4.06 -8.61 7.07
N VAL A 18 3.01 -7.94 7.57
CA VAL A 18 1.65 -8.50 7.63
C VAL A 18 0.92 -8.17 6.34
N ASP A 19 0.14 -9.11 5.81
CA ASP A 19 -0.75 -8.82 4.68
C ASP A 19 -1.90 -7.93 5.17
N PRO A 20 -2.07 -6.70 4.63
CA PRO A 20 -3.15 -5.82 5.05
C PRO A 20 -4.51 -6.21 4.45
N GLY A 21 -4.56 -7.21 3.57
CA GLY A 21 -5.77 -7.68 2.90
C GLY A 21 -6.12 -6.86 1.66
N VAL A 22 -7.42 -6.74 1.39
CA VAL A 22 -7.94 -5.94 0.28
C VAL A 22 -7.90 -4.46 0.67
N LEU A 23 -7.32 -3.64 -0.21
CA LEU A 23 -7.22 -2.19 -0.01
C LEU A 23 -8.06 -1.47 -1.06
N THR A 24 -8.70 -0.38 -0.65
CA THR A 24 -9.15 0.64 -1.60
C THR A 24 -7.95 1.40 -2.15
N ALA A 25 -8.13 2.12 -3.27
CA ALA A 25 -7.06 2.97 -3.82
C ALA A 25 -6.56 4.03 -2.80
N GLU A 26 -7.46 4.57 -1.99
CA GLU A 26 -7.13 5.54 -0.94
C GLU A 26 -6.30 4.92 0.18
N GLN A 27 -6.69 3.71 0.63
CA GLN A 27 -5.93 2.97 1.62
C GLN A 27 -4.56 2.54 1.09
N ALA A 28 -4.48 2.16 -0.19
CA ALA A 28 -3.21 1.85 -0.84
C ALA A 28 -2.29 3.09 -0.91
N HIS A 29 -2.83 4.27 -1.21
CA HIS A 29 -2.05 5.50 -1.18
C HIS A 29 -1.57 5.85 0.24
N ALA A 30 -2.46 5.74 1.23
CA ALA A 30 -2.10 5.94 2.64
C ALA A 30 -1.02 4.94 3.10
N ALA A 31 -1.12 3.68 2.69
CA ALA A 31 -0.12 2.65 2.97
C ALA A 31 1.25 3.01 2.39
N MET A 32 1.31 3.57 1.18
CA MET A 32 2.56 4.04 0.56
C MET A 32 3.25 5.14 1.35
N GLN A 33 2.45 6.05 1.93
CA GLN A 33 2.92 7.16 2.76
C GLN A 33 3.37 6.68 4.14
N LEU A 34 2.58 5.81 4.78
CA LEU A 34 2.92 5.23 6.09
C LEU A 34 4.22 4.41 6.05
N HIS A 35 4.49 3.75 4.92
CA HIS A 35 5.67 2.90 4.74
C HIS A 35 6.70 3.54 3.81
N ILE A 36 6.82 4.87 3.79
CA ILE A 36 7.67 5.60 2.83
C ILE A 36 9.12 5.09 2.82
N ASP A 37 9.64 4.73 4.00
CA ASP A 37 11.01 4.22 4.21
C ASP A 37 11.16 2.71 4.00
N CYS A 38 10.07 1.99 3.76
CA CYS A 38 10.13 0.56 3.46
C CYS A 38 10.36 0.29 1.97
N THR A 39 11.03 -0.82 1.66
CA THR A 39 11.10 -1.34 0.28
C THR A 39 9.87 -2.20 -0.02
N VAL A 40 9.43 -2.20 -1.28
CA VAL A 40 8.35 -3.06 -1.78
C VAL A 40 8.74 -4.54 -1.84
N ASP A 41 10.04 -4.81 -1.82
CA ASP A 41 10.60 -6.17 -1.81
C ASP A 41 10.44 -6.80 -0.44
N THR A 42 10.56 -6.03 0.64
CA THR A 42 10.46 -6.55 2.02
C THR A 42 9.11 -6.27 2.69
N CYS A 43 8.44 -5.17 2.35
CA CYS A 43 7.17 -4.80 3.00
C CYS A 43 5.95 -5.33 2.22
N ARG A 44 5.26 -6.30 2.81
CA ARG A 44 4.01 -6.86 2.25
C ARG A 44 2.91 -5.82 2.08
N VAL A 45 2.78 -4.88 3.02
CA VAL A 45 1.82 -3.78 2.95
C VAL A 45 2.11 -2.90 1.73
N ARG A 46 3.37 -2.50 1.55
CA ARG A 46 3.80 -1.63 0.43
C ARG A 46 3.69 -2.35 -0.91
N ARG A 47 4.03 -3.64 -0.96
CA ARG A 47 3.84 -4.48 -2.14
C ARG A 47 2.37 -4.56 -2.53
N ARG A 48 1.48 -4.87 -1.58
CA ARG A 48 0.03 -4.96 -1.81
C ARG A 48 -0.54 -3.63 -2.30
N ALA A 49 -0.17 -2.54 -1.64
CA ALA A 49 -0.57 -1.20 -2.04
C ALA A 49 -0.11 -0.87 -3.47
N ARG A 50 1.12 -1.26 -3.85
CA ARG A 50 1.64 -1.03 -5.22
C ARG A 50 0.78 -1.74 -6.24
N THR A 51 0.54 -3.03 -6.02
CA THR A 51 -0.30 -3.85 -6.90
C THR A 51 -1.68 -3.22 -7.10
N VAL A 52 -2.36 -2.82 -6.01
CA VAL A 52 -3.66 -2.16 -6.09
C VAL A 52 -3.60 -0.87 -6.91
N LEU A 53 -2.60 -0.02 -6.69
CA LEU A 53 -2.47 1.24 -7.44
C LEU A 53 -2.17 1.00 -8.93
N VAL A 54 -1.40 -0.03 -9.27
CA VAL A 54 -1.11 -0.41 -10.66
C VAL A 54 -2.35 -0.97 -11.36
N GLU A 55 -3.05 -1.91 -10.72
CA GLU A 55 -4.28 -2.50 -11.25
C GLU A 55 -5.38 -1.45 -11.48
N GLN A 56 -5.43 -0.40 -10.66
CA GLN A 56 -6.36 0.71 -10.78
C GLN A 56 -5.89 1.81 -11.76
N GLY A 57 -4.75 1.63 -12.44
CA GLY A 57 -4.19 2.61 -13.37
C GLY A 57 -3.71 3.91 -12.72
N ARG A 58 -3.51 3.92 -11.41
CA ARG A 58 -3.06 5.10 -10.63
C ARG A 58 -1.55 5.13 -10.39
N CYS A 59 -0.86 4.05 -10.73
CA CYS A 59 0.59 3.94 -10.71
C CYS A 59 1.04 3.15 -11.96
N VAL A 60 1.97 3.70 -12.71
CA VAL A 60 2.58 3.00 -13.85
C VAL A 60 4.01 2.65 -13.44
N LEU A 61 4.38 1.38 -13.59
CA LEU A 61 5.74 0.92 -13.31
C LEU A 61 6.58 1.03 -14.58
N ASP A 62 7.82 1.52 -14.41
CA ASP A 62 8.86 1.40 -15.42
C ASP A 62 9.24 -0.08 -15.59
N GLU A 63 9.75 -0.45 -16.78
CA GLU A 63 10.16 -1.83 -17.05
C GLU A 63 11.19 -2.35 -16.03
N ARG A 64 12.08 -1.49 -15.54
CA ARG A 64 13.09 -1.86 -14.52
C ARG A 64 12.51 -2.13 -13.13
N ALA A 65 11.25 -1.74 -12.89
CA ALA A 65 10.55 -1.93 -11.62
C ALA A 65 9.62 -3.16 -11.63
N MET A 66 9.57 -3.87 -12.76
CA MET A 66 8.94 -5.19 -12.88
C MET A 66 9.85 -6.26 -12.23
N PRO A 67 9.28 -7.32 -11.66
CA PRO A 67 10.04 -8.38 -10.98
C PRO A 67 10.93 -9.20 -11.92
#